data_AF-A0A8X8WXE8-F1
#
_entry.id   AF-A0A8X8WXE8-F1
#
_cell.length_a   1.000
_cell.length_b   1.000
_cell.length_c   1.000
_cell.angle_alpha   90.00
_cell.angle_beta   90.00
_cell.angle_gamma   90.00
#
_symmetry.space_group_name_H-M   'P 1'
#
loop_
_entity.id
_entity.type
_entity.pdbx_description
1 polymer ?
#
loop_
_entity_poly.entity_id
_entity_poly.type
_entity_poly.pdbx_seq_one_letter_code
_entity_poly.pdbx_strand_id
1 'polypeptide(L)'
;MESETLPTSHVDNQSYSDDVVGNADVATHVYVDEKKTAQAILLGEMLGLYQAVSVDIDQIHELTSIVREARQQIFSNVVVTSTAQKKKIMEESYGAEAPQEVDVHPPEVVSTKGCGSRLPSRVEKALKLKSKHMRQCKKCQEWGHYDSRNCDKFKEKEKMQSGRNSDV
;
A
#
# COMPACT_ATOMS: atom_id res chain seq x y z
N MET A 1 -13.91 74.27 -19.93
CA MET A 1 -14.21 74.11 -18.50
C MET A 1 -14.65 72.67 -18.34
N GLU A 2 -13.68 71.81 -18.02
CA GLU A 2 -13.58 71.14 -16.71
C GLU A 2 -14.57 69.96 -16.65
N SER A 3 -14.20 68.73 -16.32
CA SER A 3 -13.06 68.25 -15.53
C SER A 3 -12.95 66.73 -15.69
N GLU A 4 -11.71 66.27 -15.71
CA GLU A 4 -11.32 64.88 -15.52
C GLU A 4 -11.61 64.46 -14.07
N THR A 5 -12.10 63.23 -13.86
CA THR A 5 -11.90 62.52 -12.59
C THR A 5 -11.70 61.03 -12.87
N LEU A 6 -10.48 60.55 -12.59
CA LEU A 6 -10.13 59.14 -12.39
C LEU A 6 -10.72 58.65 -11.06
N PRO A 7 -10.97 57.33 -10.92
CA PRO A 7 -10.81 56.65 -9.65
C PRO A 7 -9.63 55.67 -9.70
N THR A 8 -8.67 56.00 -8.86
CA THR A 8 -7.66 55.18 -8.17
C THR A 8 -7.84 53.66 -8.25
N SER A 9 -6.81 52.95 -8.73
CA SER A 9 -6.56 51.56 -8.35
C SER A 9 -5.39 51.48 -7.37
N HIS A 10 -5.61 50.63 -6.37
CA HIS A 10 -4.83 50.39 -5.18
C HIS A 10 -3.44 49.82 -5.53
N VAL A 11 -2.42 50.30 -4.81
CA VAL A 11 -1.06 49.75 -4.81
C VAL A 11 -1.03 48.48 -3.97
N ASP A 12 -0.96 47.31 -4.60
CA ASP A 12 -0.54 46.09 -3.92
C ASP A 12 0.97 45.92 -4.04
N ASN A 13 1.60 46.09 -2.87
CA ASN A 13 3.01 45.91 -2.61
C ASN A 13 3.32 44.40 -2.55
N GLN A 14 3.62 43.78 -3.69
CA GLN A 14 4.09 42.39 -3.71
C GLN A 14 5.62 42.39 -3.56
N SER A 15 6.07 42.11 -2.33
CA SER A 15 7.47 41.86 -1.99
C SER A 15 8.09 40.82 -2.93
N TYR A 16 9.19 41.21 -3.57
CA TYR A 16 10.09 40.35 -4.33
C TYR A 16 10.49 39.16 -3.45
N SER A 17 10.14 37.95 -3.88
CA SER A 17 10.72 36.71 -3.35
C SER A 17 11.57 36.16 -4.48
N ASP A 18 12.90 36.22 -4.30
CA ASP A 18 13.87 35.49 -5.10
C ASP A 18 13.64 33.99 -4.90
N ASP A 19 12.73 33.42 -5.70
CA ASP A 19 12.62 31.97 -5.81
C ASP A 19 13.79 31.47 -6.66
N VAL A 20 14.77 30.85 -5.98
CA VAL A 20 15.82 30.00 -6.54
C VAL A 20 15.15 28.80 -7.23
N VAL A 21 14.63 29.01 -8.44
CA VAL A 21 14.23 27.94 -9.36
C VAL A 21 15.37 27.75 -10.35
N GLY A 22 16.43 27.11 -9.88
CA GLY A 22 17.51 26.63 -10.72
C GLY A 22 18.17 25.47 -10.01
N ASN A 23 18.06 24.26 -10.56
CA ASN A 23 19.19 23.31 -10.64
C ASN A 23 18.83 21.87 -11.04
N ALA A 24 17.58 21.43 -11.06
CA ALA A 24 17.27 20.04 -11.40
C ALA A 24 17.39 19.73 -12.91
N ASP A 25 16.81 20.58 -13.77
CA ASP A 25 16.79 20.35 -15.23
C ASP A 25 18.14 20.64 -15.90
N VAL A 26 18.90 21.61 -15.38
CA VAL A 26 20.23 21.94 -15.91
C VAL A 26 21.25 20.87 -15.53
N ALA A 27 21.26 20.41 -14.27
CA ALA A 27 22.19 19.37 -13.84
C ALA A 27 21.95 18.03 -14.54
N THR A 28 20.69 17.68 -14.82
CA THR A 28 20.36 16.48 -15.59
C THR A 28 20.75 16.60 -17.07
N HIS A 29 20.55 17.76 -17.70
CA HIS A 29 20.99 18.01 -19.08
C HIS A 29 22.52 17.99 -19.21
N VAL A 30 23.24 18.65 -18.31
CA VAL A 30 24.72 18.68 -18.27
C VAL A 30 25.28 17.26 -18.09
N TYR A 31 24.72 16.47 -17.16
CA TYR A 31 25.13 15.08 -16.95
C TYR A 31 24.91 14.20 -18.19
N VAL A 32 23.77 14.37 -18.87
CA VAL A 32 23.47 13.65 -20.11
C VAL A 32 24.46 14.01 -21.22
N ASP A 33 24.88 15.27 -21.31
CA ASP A 33 25.84 15.73 -22.33
C ASP A 33 27.28 15.28 -22.04
N GLU A 34 27.72 15.31 -20.78
CA GLU A 34 29.01 14.75 -20.37
C GLU A 34 29.10 13.25 -20.65
N LYS A 35 28.03 12.50 -20.32
CA LYS A 35 27.94 11.07 -20.62
C LYS A 35 28.05 10.79 -22.11
N LYS A 36 27.31 11.52 -22.95
CA LYS A 36 27.36 11.36 -24.41
C LYS A 36 28.76 11.67 -24.96
N THR A 37 29.38 12.73 -24.46
CA THR A 37 30.76 13.12 -24.85
C THR A 37 31.76 12.03 -24.48
N ALA A 38 31.72 11.53 -23.25
CA ALA A 38 32.59 10.44 -22.79
C ALA A 38 32.39 9.15 -23.60
N GLN A 39 31.13 8.81 -23.94
CA GLN A 39 30.82 7.65 -24.78
C GLN A 39 31.37 7.81 -26.21
N ALA A 40 31.24 9.00 -26.79
CA ALA A 40 31.76 9.27 -28.14
C ALA A 40 33.29 9.16 -28.19
N ILE A 41 33.99 9.72 -27.19
CA ILE A 41 35.45 9.61 -27.06
C ILE A 41 35.87 8.14 -26.96
N LEU A 42 35.26 7.38 -26.04
CA LEU A 42 35.58 5.95 -25.85
C LEU A 42 35.36 5.15 -27.14
N LEU A 43 34.25 5.39 -27.84
CA LEU A 43 33.96 4.70 -29.09
C LEU A 43 35.00 5.02 -30.18
N GLY A 44 35.44 6.28 -30.25
CA GLY A 44 36.50 6.71 -31.17
C GLY A 44 37.84 6.02 -30.91
N GLU A 45 38.27 5.98 -29.65
CA GLU A 45 39.52 5.30 -29.23
C GLU A 45 39.47 3.80 -29.55
N MET A 46 38.37 3.12 -29.21
CA MET A 46 38.21 1.69 -29.47
C MET A 46 38.22 1.37 -30.97
N LEU A 47 37.60 2.24 -31.79
CA LEU A 47 37.62 2.09 -33.24
C LEU A 47 39.02 2.33 -33.82
N GLY A 48 39.75 3.33 -33.32
CA GLY A 48 41.13 3.61 -33.72
C GLY A 48 42.06 2.44 -33.42
N LEU A 49 41.98 1.87 -32.21
CA LEU A 49 42.73 0.68 -31.82
C LEU A 49 42.38 -0.53 -32.69
N TYR A 50 41.09 -0.77 -32.94
CA TYR A 50 40.66 -1.84 -33.84
C TYR A 50 41.28 -1.70 -35.22
N GLN A 51 41.23 -0.50 -35.82
CA GLN A 51 41.82 -0.25 -37.13
C GLN A 51 43.33 -0.50 -37.13
N ALA A 52 44.04 -0.04 -36.09
CA ALA A 52 45.50 -0.18 -35.97
C ALA A 52 45.97 -1.64 -35.93
N VAL A 53 45.22 -2.52 -35.25
CA VAL A 53 45.62 -3.94 -35.11
C VAL A 53 44.97 -4.87 -36.15
N SER A 54 43.95 -4.41 -36.89
CA SER A 54 43.08 -5.27 -37.74
C SER A 54 43.79 -6.04 -38.87
N VAL A 55 45.06 -5.78 -39.13
CA VAL A 55 45.85 -6.42 -40.19
C VAL A 55 46.65 -7.62 -39.67
N ASP A 56 47.03 -7.63 -38.39
CA ASP A 56 47.90 -8.64 -37.79
C ASP A 56 47.11 -9.51 -36.79
N ILE A 57 47.08 -10.82 -37.05
CA ILE A 57 46.26 -11.75 -36.27
C ILE A 57 46.73 -11.88 -34.82
N ASP A 58 48.04 -11.80 -34.57
CA ASP A 58 48.61 -11.94 -33.22
C ASP A 58 48.27 -10.69 -32.39
N GLN A 59 48.34 -9.50 -32.99
CA GLN A 59 47.92 -8.25 -32.35
C GLN A 59 46.41 -8.20 -32.09
N ILE A 60 45.58 -8.77 -32.97
CA ILE A 60 44.14 -8.91 -32.72
C ILE A 60 43.88 -9.81 -31.50
N HIS A 61 44.61 -10.92 -31.38
CA HIS A 61 44.50 -11.81 -30.23
C HIS A 61 44.96 -11.12 -28.94
N GLU A 62 46.06 -10.38 -28.98
CA GLU A 62 46.57 -9.61 -27.85
C GLU A 62 45.57 -8.55 -27.39
N LEU A 63 45.05 -7.73 -28.32
CA LEU A 63 44.02 -6.73 -27.99
C LEU A 63 42.76 -7.39 -27.42
N THR A 64 42.36 -8.55 -27.94
CA THR A 64 41.22 -9.31 -27.42
C THR A 64 41.45 -9.76 -25.98
N SER A 65 42.69 -10.19 -25.65
CA SER A 65 43.07 -10.56 -24.28
C SER A 65 42.98 -9.37 -23.35
N ILE A 66 43.57 -8.23 -23.74
CA ILE A 66 43.56 -6.98 -22.98
C ILE A 66 42.12 -6.51 -22.71
N VAL A 67 41.25 -6.50 -23.72
CA VAL A 67 39.85 -6.07 -23.57
C VAL A 67 39.08 -7.01 -22.62
N ARG A 68 39.35 -8.31 -22.65
CA ARG A 68 38.75 -9.28 -21.72
C ARG A 68 39.21 -9.08 -20.29
N GLU A 69 40.49 -8.76 -20.09
CA GLU A 69 41.04 -8.47 -18.77
C GLU A 69 40.47 -7.14 -18.23
N ALA A 70 40.49 -6.08 -19.04
CA ALA A 70 39.90 -4.79 -18.67
C ALA A 70 38.42 -4.93 -18.29
N ARG A 71 37.66 -5.75 -19.03
CA ARG A 71 36.28 -6.10 -18.66
C ARG A 71 36.22 -6.72 -17.27
N GLN A 72 37.06 -7.71 -16.99
CA GLN A 72 37.08 -8.35 -15.67
C GLN A 72 37.42 -7.36 -14.56
N GLN A 73 38.39 -6.45 -14.76
CA GLN A 73 38.75 -5.44 -13.75
C GLN A 73 37.64 -4.40 -13.52
N ILE A 74 36.93 -3.97 -14.57
CA ILE A 74 35.81 -3.02 -14.46
C ILE A 74 34.64 -3.67 -13.69
N PHE A 75 34.38 -4.95 -13.93
CA PHE A 75 33.26 -5.67 -13.34
C PHE A 75 33.62 -6.51 -12.11
N SER A 76 34.88 -6.62 -11.70
CA SER A 76 35.30 -7.42 -10.53
C SER A 76 34.77 -6.85 -9.22
N ASN A 77 34.55 -5.54 -9.17
CA ASN A 77 33.97 -4.82 -8.02
C ASN A 77 32.47 -4.57 -8.17
N VAL A 78 31.91 -4.80 -9.36
CA VAL A 78 30.45 -4.87 -9.53
C VAL A 78 30.05 -6.18 -8.92
N VAL A 79 29.66 -6.12 -7.64
CA VAL A 79 29.06 -7.25 -6.96
C VAL A 79 27.76 -7.58 -7.70
N VAL A 80 27.85 -8.45 -8.70
CA VAL A 80 26.73 -9.29 -9.09
C VAL A 80 26.47 -10.12 -7.85
N THR A 81 25.69 -9.55 -6.94
CA THR A 81 25.28 -10.22 -5.72
C THR A 81 24.43 -11.37 -6.18
N SER A 82 25.08 -12.51 -6.38
CA SER A 82 24.40 -13.78 -6.57
C SER A 82 23.39 -13.93 -5.43
N THR A 83 22.31 -14.64 -5.67
CA THR A 83 21.28 -14.88 -4.65
C THR A 83 21.89 -15.41 -3.34
N ALA A 84 22.96 -16.21 -3.44
CA ALA A 84 23.75 -16.70 -2.31
C ALA A 84 24.47 -15.58 -1.54
N GLN A 85 25.06 -14.61 -2.25
CA GLN A 85 25.76 -13.49 -1.62
C GLN A 85 24.78 -12.50 -0.96
N LYS A 86 23.60 -12.29 -1.55
CA LYS A 86 22.51 -11.51 -0.90
C LYS A 86 22.04 -12.17 0.38
N LYS A 87 21.84 -13.50 0.36
CA LYS A 87 21.49 -14.28 1.56
C LYS A 87 22.53 -14.06 2.66
N LYS A 88 23.81 -14.25 2.34
CA LYS A 88 24.92 -14.06 3.31
C LYS A 88 24.96 -12.65 3.91
N ILE A 89 24.79 -11.60 3.09
CA ILE A 89 24.76 -10.21 3.57
C ILE A 89 23.58 -9.99 4.52
N MET A 90 22.40 -10.54 4.22
CA MET A 90 21.25 -10.44 5.11
C MET A 90 21.50 -11.18 6.43
N GLU A 91 22.03 -12.39 6.39
CA GLU A 91 22.31 -13.16 7.61
C GLU A 91 23.35 -12.50 8.51
N GLU A 92 24.40 -11.92 7.92
CA GLU A 92 25.43 -11.16 8.64
C GLU A 92 24.88 -9.86 9.24
N SER A 93 24.00 -9.17 8.53
CA SER A 93 23.38 -7.92 9.01
C SER A 93 22.32 -8.15 10.10
N TYR A 94 21.57 -9.24 10.04
CA TYR A 94 20.60 -9.62 11.08
C TYR A 94 21.22 -10.48 12.19
N GLY A 95 22.47 -10.95 12.03
CA GLY A 95 23.18 -11.80 12.99
C GLY A 95 22.57 -13.20 13.16
N ALA A 96 21.75 -13.64 12.19
CA ALA A 96 21.02 -14.90 12.25
C ALA A 96 20.86 -15.51 10.86
N GLU A 97 20.97 -16.83 10.76
CA GLU A 97 20.72 -17.56 9.52
C GLU A 97 19.22 -17.56 9.18
N ALA A 98 18.89 -17.47 7.89
CA ALA A 98 17.51 -17.55 7.43
C ALA A 98 16.96 -18.98 7.70
N PRO A 99 15.74 -19.12 8.24
CA PRO A 99 15.12 -20.44 8.46
C PRO A 99 15.01 -21.22 7.14
N GLN A 100 15.24 -22.54 7.21
CA GLN A 100 15.08 -23.42 6.05
C GLN A 100 13.61 -23.57 5.63
N GLU A 101 12.70 -23.48 6.59
CA GLU A 101 11.26 -23.58 6.39
C GLU A 101 10.57 -22.44 7.14
N VAL A 102 9.63 -21.78 6.47
CA VAL A 102 8.82 -20.70 7.05
C VAL A 102 7.36 -21.10 6.88
N ASP A 103 6.70 -21.42 8.00
CA ASP A 103 5.26 -21.62 8.02
C ASP A 103 4.57 -20.25 8.15
N VAL A 104 3.79 -19.88 7.14
CA VAL A 104 3.08 -18.60 7.10
C VAL A 104 1.61 -18.85 7.39
N HIS A 105 1.19 -18.55 8.62
CA HIS A 105 -0.23 -18.61 8.96
C HIS A 105 -1.01 -17.46 8.34
N PRO A 106 -2.26 -17.70 7.89
CA PRO A 106 -3.18 -16.63 7.53
C PRO A 106 -3.35 -15.64 8.70
N PRO A 107 -3.57 -14.34 8.41
CA PRO A 107 -3.90 -13.38 9.46
C PRO A 107 -5.11 -13.82 10.28
N GLU A 108 -5.11 -13.49 11.56
CA GLU A 108 -6.27 -13.73 12.42
C GLU A 108 -7.50 -13.02 11.85
N VAL A 109 -8.59 -13.77 11.63
CA VAL A 109 -9.83 -13.21 11.11
C VAL A 109 -10.48 -12.39 12.22
N VAL A 110 -10.25 -11.08 12.21
CA VAL A 110 -10.86 -10.15 13.15
C VAL A 110 -12.22 -9.65 12.63
N SER A 111 -13.22 -9.59 13.51
CA SER A 111 -14.52 -8.99 13.16
C SER A 111 -14.38 -7.48 13.08
N THR A 112 -14.34 -6.93 11.87
CA THR A 112 -14.34 -5.49 11.64
C THR A 112 -15.75 -4.91 11.63
N LYS A 113 -15.87 -3.58 11.65
CA LYS A 113 -17.16 -2.89 11.50
C LYS A 113 -17.77 -3.25 10.14
N GLY A 114 -18.77 -4.13 10.15
CA GLY A 114 -19.40 -4.67 8.94
C GLY A 114 -19.32 -6.19 8.78
N CYS A 115 -18.53 -6.89 9.62
CA CYS A 115 -18.44 -8.36 9.61
C CYS A 115 -19.64 -9.08 10.26
N GLY A 116 -20.55 -8.35 10.91
CA GLY A 116 -21.77 -8.90 11.49
C GLY A 116 -22.94 -8.92 10.50
N SER A 117 -23.91 -9.82 10.72
CA SER A 117 -25.17 -9.77 9.96
C SER A 117 -25.89 -8.45 10.21
N ARG A 118 -26.45 -7.85 9.15
CA ARG A 118 -27.27 -6.63 9.23
C ARG A 118 -28.37 -6.77 10.30
N LEU A 119 -28.59 -5.71 11.08
CA LEU A 119 -29.74 -5.60 11.98
C LEU A 119 -31.05 -5.55 11.17
N PRO A 120 -32.01 -6.47 11.38
CA PRO A 120 -33.26 -6.47 10.63
C PRO A 120 -34.14 -5.27 11.02
N SER A 121 -34.69 -4.61 10.01
CA SER A 121 -35.66 -3.51 10.15
C SER A 121 -36.95 -3.95 10.84
N ARG A 122 -37.75 -2.97 11.28
CA ARG A 122 -39.07 -3.23 11.88
C ARG A 122 -39.98 -4.02 10.92
N VAL A 123 -39.91 -3.71 9.63
CA VAL A 123 -40.67 -4.41 8.58
C VAL A 123 -40.20 -5.85 8.46
N GLU A 124 -38.90 -6.10 8.37
CA GLU A 124 -38.33 -7.45 8.29
C GLU A 124 -38.69 -8.30 9.52
N LYS A 125 -38.65 -7.70 10.73
CA LYS A 125 -39.09 -8.37 11.97
C LYS A 125 -40.58 -8.71 11.94
N ALA A 126 -41.44 -7.80 11.47
CA ALA A 126 -42.88 -8.02 11.38
C ALA A 126 -43.22 -9.12 10.36
N LEU A 127 -42.58 -9.13 9.18
CA LEU A 127 -42.76 -10.18 8.18
C LEU A 127 -42.32 -11.54 8.70
N LYS A 128 -41.17 -11.62 9.38
CA LYS A 128 -40.70 -12.85 10.05
C LYS A 128 -41.62 -13.31 11.17
N LEU A 129 -42.36 -12.42 11.81
CA LEU A 129 -43.35 -12.79 12.82
C LEU A 129 -44.62 -13.33 12.16
N LYS A 130 -45.11 -12.65 11.10
CA LYS A 130 -46.27 -13.07 10.31
C LYS A 130 -46.08 -14.44 9.66
N SER A 131 -44.87 -14.79 9.23
CA SER A 131 -44.58 -16.10 8.64
C SER A 131 -44.55 -17.24 9.66
N LYS A 132 -44.48 -16.95 10.96
CA LYS A 132 -44.55 -17.97 12.01
C LYS A 132 -46.01 -18.35 12.24
N HIS A 133 -46.31 -19.64 12.26
CA HIS A 133 -47.64 -20.13 12.61
C HIS A 133 -48.06 -19.67 14.02
N MET A 134 -49.35 -19.39 14.18
CA MET A 134 -49.94 -19.14 15.49
C MET A 134 -50.08 -20.47 16.23
N ARG A 135 -49.92 -20.43 17.56
CA ARG A 135 -50.09 -21.60 18.43
C ARG A 135 -50.96 -21.25 19.63
N GLN A 136 -51.69 -22.23 20.16
CA GLN A 136 -52.50 -22.04 21.36
C GLN A 136 -51.64 -22.12 22.62
N CYS A 137 -51.72 -21.09 23.47
CA CYS A 137 -51.00 -21.07 24.73
C CYS A 137 -51.66 -22.00 25.76
N LYS A 138 -50.90 -22.91 26.39
CA LYS A 138 -51.45 -23.82 27.42
C LYS A 138 -51.92 -23.12 28.70
N LYS A 139 -51.46 -21.89 28.99
CA LYS A 139 -51.83 -21.14 30.20
C LYS A 139 -53.10 -20.32 30.01
N CYS A 140 -53.18 -19.49 28.96
CA CYS A 140 -54.35 -18.63 28.71
C CYS A 140 -55.32 -19.18 27.66
N GLN A 141 -54.98 -20.31 27.02
CA GLN A 141 -55.79 -20.98 26.00
C GLN A 141 -56.10 -20.17 24.73
N GLU A 142 -55.41 -19.04 24.53
CA GLU A 142 -55.56 -18.20 23.34
C GLU A 142 -54.52 -18.52 22.26
N TRP A 143 -54.89 -18.26 21.00
CA TRP A 143 -54.03 -18.39 19.84
C TRP A 143 -53.19 -17.13 19.63
N GLY A 144 -51.88 -17.29 19.44
CA GLY A 144 -50.98 -16.17 19.18
C GLY A 144 -49.57 -16.60 18.78
N HIS A 145 -48.65 -15.65 18.68
CA HIS A 145 -47.23 -15.92 18.41
C HIS A 145 -46.41 -16.20 19.69
N TYR A 146 -47.07 -16.46 20.81
CA TYR A 146 -46.47 -16.76 22.12
C TYR A 146 -46.86 -18.16 22.62
N ASP A 147 -46.19 -18.65 23.67
CA ASP A 147 -46.53 -19.91 24.36
C ASP A 147 -46.64 -19.70 25.87
N SER A 148 -46.87 -20.78 26.62
CA SER A 148 -47.00 -20.76 28.08
C SER A 148 -45.77 -20.21 28.83
N ARG A 149 -44.58 -20.24 28.22
CA ARG A 149 -43.36 -19.69 28.82
C ARG A 149 -43.27 -18.18 28.62
N ASN A 150 -43.82 -17.68 27.51
CA ASN A 150 -43.84 -16.25 27.18
C ASN A 150 -45.25 -15.64 27.19
N CYS A 151 -46.12 -16.12 28.07
CA CYS A 151 -47.49 -15.62 28.15
C CYS A 151 -47.57 -14.37 29.03
N ASP A 152 -47.74 -13.21 28.40
CA ASP A 152 -47.75 -11.92 29.10
C ASP A 152 -48.91 -11.80 30.10
N LYS A 153 -50.07 -12.38 29.76
CA LYS A 153 -51.27 -12.42 30.63
C LYS A 153 -51.03 -13.11 31.98
N PHE A 154 -50.05 -14.00 32.08
CA PHE A 154 -49.69 -14.66 33.33
C PHE A 154 -48.47 -14.01 33.99
N LYS A 155 -47.54 -13.45 33.22
CA LYS A 155 -46.45 -12.64 33.77
C LYS A 155 -46.96 -11.41 34.52
N GLU A 156 -48.00 -10.76 34.02
CA GLU A 156 -48.65 -9.64 34.72
C GLU A 156 -49.36 -10.10 36.00
N LYS A 157 -50.05 -11.25 35.96
CA LYS A 157 -50.70 -11.83 37.15
C LYS A 157 -49.69 -12.23 38.23
N GLU A 158 -48.58 -12.87 37.89
CA GLU A 158 -47.49 -13.19 38.84
C GLU A 158 -46.88 -11.93 39.46
N LYS A 159 -46.67 -10.86 38.67
CA LYS A 159 -46.17 -9.57 39.19
C LYS A 159 -47.15 -8.92 40.17
N MET A 160 -48.45 -8.92 39.85
CA MET A 160 -49.47 -8.38 40.75
C MET A 160 -49.63 -9.22 42.04
N GLN A 161 -49.39 -10.52 41.97
CA GLN A 161 -49.57 -11.44 43.10
C GLN A 161 -48.33 -11.48 44.02
N SER A 162 -47.13 -11.39 43.46
CA SER A 162 -45.88 -11.21 44.22
C SER A 162 -45.80 -9.85 44.91
N GLY A 163 -46.31 -8.78 44.28
CA GLY A 163 -46.38 -7.45 44.92
C GLY A 163 -47.36 -7.34 46.08
N ARG A 164 -48.36 -8.24 46.20
CA ARG A 164 -49.27 -8.29 47.37
C ARG A 164 -48.72 -9.13 48.53
N ASN A 165 -47.91 -10.14 48.24
CA ASN A 165 -47.31 -11.00 49.27
C ASN A 165 -46.07 -10.38 49.93
N SER A 166 -45.64 -9.19 49.51
CA SER A 166 -44.57 -8.40 50.15
C SER A 166 -45.07 -7.37 51.17
N ASP A 167 -46.39 -7.19 51.29
CA ASP A 167 -47.03 -6.23 52.21
C ASP A 167 -47.71 -6.90 53.43
N VAL A 168 -47.30 -8.15 53.76
CA VAL A 168 -47.65 -8.84 55.02
C VAL A 168 -46.38 -9.35 55.69
#